data_AF-A0A3R9MC10-F1
#
_entry.id   AF-A0A3R9MC10-F1
#
_cell.length_a   1.000
_cell.length_b   1.000
_cell.length_c   1.000
_cell.angle_alpha   90.00
_cell.angle_beta   90.00
_cell.angle_gamma   90.00
#
_symmetry.space_group_name_H-M   'P 1'
#
loop_
_entity.id
_entity.type
_entity.pdbx_description
1 polymer ?
#
loop_
_entity_poly.entity_id
_entity_poly.type
_entity_poly.pdbx_seq_one_letter_code
_entity_poly.pdbx_strand_id
1 'polypeptide(L)'
;MTMTLAEFIEEIWTAGTCTVSPAPMPAEQENELAALAWLERAYAEDAQHQPAPVPAFEADAALWAARYLYRAVQLTVLRELDDTAVRVWLQEYPGPVTPAAHYSADLLLRHLPDLLRLCQGLAPADALVQHLQATLHHWPLSAVGAKLAELPDPVPVLDHPGLRLLYADRLLAARDLALARHPAVRELLHEVLGQFAPDLWPEFHAAGTAAST
;
A
#
# COMPACT_ATOMS: atom_id res chain seq x y z
N MET A 1 -8.79 -12.67 24.72
CA MET A 1 -8.83 -11.20 24.69
C MET A 1 -9.35 -10.80 23.32
N THR A 2 -10.29 -9.88 23.26
CA THR A 2 -10.76 -9.29 22.00
C THR A 2 -9.85 -8.12 21.66
N MET A 3 -9.30 -8.10 20.45
CA MET A 3 -8.34 -7.10 20.00
C MET A 3 -9.04 -5.88 19.41
N THR A 4 -8.56 -4.69 19.76
CA THR A 4 -9.03 -3.41 19.22
C THR A 4 -8.30 -3.04 17.93
N LEU A 5 -8.84 -2.08 17.17
CA LEU A 5 -8.19 -1.59 15.95
C LEU A 5 -6.84 -0.89 16.25
N ALA A 6 -6.74 -0.16 17.36
CA ALA A 6 -5.48 0.49 17.74
C ALA A 6 -4.37 -0.54 18.07
N GLU A 7 -4.72 -1.61 18.80
CA GLU A 7 -3.79 -2.71 19.09
C GLU A 7 -3.35 -3.42 17.80
N PHE A 8 -4.28 -3.62 16.85
CA PHE A 8 -3.95 -4.15 15.52
C PHE A 8 -2.89 -3.31 14.80
N ILE A 9 -3.13 -2.00 14.76
CA ILE A 9 -2.23 -1.07 14.06
C ILE A 9 -0.85 -1.07 14.73
N GLU A 10 -0.79 -1.08 16.07
CA GLU A 10 0.46 -1.14 16.80
C GLU A 10 1.23 -2.43 16.52
N GLU A 11 0.57 -3.59 16.56
CA GLU A 11 1.19 -4.89 16.29
C GLU A 11 1.76 -4.96 14.86
N ILE A 12 0.96 -4.61 13.85
CA ILE A 12 1.41 -4.71 12.45
C ILE A 12 2.54 -3.72 12.16
N TRP A 13 2.51 -2.53 12.74
CA TRP A 13 3.54 -1.51 12.51
C TRP A 13 4.85 -1.81 13.23
N THR A 14 4.79 -2.29 14.47
CA THR A 14 5.99 -2.50 15.29
C THR A 14 6.61 -3.87 15.10
N ALA A 15 5.80 -4.93 14.98
CA ALA A 15 6.26 -6.30 14.92
C ALA A 15 6.17 -6.91 13.51
N GLY A 16 5.43 -6.29 12.58
CA GLY A 16 5.15 -6.87 11.26
C GLY A 16 4.27 -8.13 11.32
N THR A 17 3.72 -8.45 12.50
CA THR A 17 2.86 -9.60 12.76
C THR A 17 1.66 -9.13 13.54
N CYS A 18 0.50 -9.73 13.32
CA CYS A 18 -0.72 -9.38 14.06
C CYS A 18 -1.56 -10.62 14.36
N THR A 19 -2.44 -10.52 15.35
CA THR A 19 -3.51 -11.49 15.58
C THR A 19 -4.84 -10.90 15.15
N VAL A 20 -5.74 -11.68 14.56
CA VAL A 20 -7.11 -11.21 14.25
C VAL A 20 -8.16 -12.19 14.76
N SER A 21 -9.30 -11.64 15.18
CA SER A 21 -10.47 -12.45 15.53
C SER A 21 -11.12 -12.99 14.24
N PRO A 22 -11.67 -14.21 14.22
CA PRO A 22 -12.48 -14.67 13.09
C PRO A 22 -13.90 -14.06 13.08
N ALA A 23 -14.30 -13.34 14.14
CA ALA A 23 -15.58 -12.65 14.20
C ALA A 23 -15.44 -11.18 13.74
N PRO A 24 -16.49 -10.57 13.14
CA PRO A 24 -16.50 -9.15 12.84
C PRO A 24 -16.17 -8.34 14.09
N MET A 25 -15.33 -7.31 13.94
CA MET A 25 -15.05 -6.38 15.04
C MET A 25 -16.33 -5.60 15.38
N PRO A 26 -16.83 -5.63 16.64
CA PRO A 26 -17.87 -4.73 17.11
C PRO A 26 -17.41 -3.26 17.07
N ALA A 27 -18.34 -2.34 16.89
CA ALA A 27 -18.04 -0.90 16.81
C ALA A 27 -17.27 -0.36 18.02
N GLU A 28 -17.50 -0.91 19.21
CA GLU A 28 -16.80 -0.54 20.44
C GLU A 28 -15.29 -0.87 20.39
N GLN A 29 -14.92 -1.94 19.67
CA GLN A 29 -13.54 -2.38 19.50
C GLN A 29 -12.80 -1.63 18.39
N GLU A 30 -13.55 -1.00 17.46
CA GLU A 30 -12.93 -0.13 16.46
C GLU A 30 -12.31 1.10 17.12
N ASN A 31 -12.89 1.59 18.23
CA ASN A 31 -12.44 2.75 19.03
C ASN A 31 -11.70 3.78 18.17
N GLU A 32 -12.44 4.39 17.23
CA GLU A 32 -11.88 5.23 16.16
C GLU A 32 -10.94 6.31 16.69
N LEU A 33 -11.26 6.89 17.84
CA LEU A 33 -10.45 7.93 18.47
C LEU A 33 -9.05 7.43 18.84
N ALA A 34 -8.95 6.23 19.42
CA ALA A 34 -7.66 5.64 19.78
C ALA A 34 -6.86 5.25 18.52
N ALA A 35 -7.53 4.69 17.52
CA ALA A 35 -6.91 4.35 16.24
C ALA A 35 -6.37 5.60 15.52
N LEU A 36 -7.17 6.66 15.42
CA LEU A 36 -6.76 7.94 14.82
C LEU A 36 -5.60 8.59 15.57
N ALA A 37 -5.64 8.64 16.90
CA ALA A 37 -4.55 9.21 17.70
C ALA A 37 -3.23 8.43 17.55
N TRP A 38 -3.31 7.14 17.23
CA TRP A 38 -2.15 6.34 16.88
C TRP A 38 -1.67 6.67 15.46
N LEU A 39 -2.59 6.69 14.48
CA LEU A 39 -2.30 6.97 13.06
C LEU A 39 -1.67 8.35 12.85
N GLU A 40 -2.18 9.38 13.53
CA GLU A 40 -1.63 10.74 13.49
C GLU A 40 -0.18 10.79 14.00
N ARG A 41 0.13 10.01 15.04
CA ARG A 41 1.48 9.93 15.59
C ARG A 41 2.43 9.22 14.64
N ALA A 42 2.00 8.08 14.07
CA ALA A 42 2.78 7.35 13.09
C ALA A 42 3.01 8.17 11.81
N TYR A 43 2.00 8.91 11.35
CA TYR A 43 2.15 9.89 10.28
C TYR A 43 3.20 10.94 10.63
N ALA A 44 3.10 11.57 11.82
CA ALA A 44 4.02 12.62 12.21
C ALA A 44 5.47 12.12 12.33
N GLU A 45 5.65 10.89 12.79
CA GLU A 45 6.95 10.21 12.85
C GLU A 45 7.47 9.85 11.46
N ASP A 46 6.69 9.19 10.60
CA ASP A 46 7.08 8.82 9.23
C ASP A 46 7.45 10.08 8.43
N ALA A 47 6.64 11.14 8.52
CA ALA A 47 6.85 12.41 7.82
C ALA A 47 8.17 13.10 8.18
N GLN A 48 8.68 12.93 9.40
CA GLN A 48 9.97 13.49 9.83
C GLN A 48 11.17 12.82 9.16
N HIS A 49 11.00 11.59 8.67
CA HIS A 49 12.05 10.82 8.00
C HIS A 49 12.04 11.01 6.49
N GLN A 50 11.09 11.78 5.94
CA GLN A 50 10.96 11.99 4.50
C GLN A 50 11.92 13.09 4.02
N PRO A 51 12.59 12.89 2.87
CA PRO A 51 13.59 13.83 2.35
C PRO A 51 12.99 15.13 1.81
N ALA A 52 11.66 15.17 1.63
CA ALA A 52 10.93 16.34 1.17
C ALA A 52 9.58 16.44 1.90
N PRO A 53 8.95 17.65 1.92
CA PRO A 53 7.63 17.81 2.51
C PRO A 53 6.63 16.84 1.89
N VAL A 54 5.91 16.12 2.75
CA VAL A 54 4.84 15.20 2.39
C VAL A 54 3.47 15.87 2.46
N PRO A 55 2.46 15.31 1.77
CA PRO A 55 1.08 15.81 1.86
C PRO A 55 0.57 15.78 3.29
N ALA A 56 -0.40 16.63 3.61
CA ALA A 56 -1.05 16.65 4.92
C ALA A 56 -1.72 15.31 5.27
N PHE A 57 -1.87 15.04 6.56
CA PHE A 57 -2.59 13.89 7.07
C PHE A 57 -4.09 13.96 6.71
N GLU A 58 -4.62 12.84 6.23
CA GLU A 58 -6.03 12.66 5.86
C GLU A 58 -6.59 11.50 6.70
N ALA A 59 -7.37 11.88 7.72
CA ALA A 59 -7.84 10.97 8.75
C ALA A 59 -8.76 9.87 8.20
N ASP A 60 -9.62 10.21 7.23
CA ASP A 60 -10.61 9.26 6.71
C ASP A 60 -9.91 8.14 5.92
N ALA A 61 -8.91 8.46 5.11
CA ALA A 61 -8.11 7.51 4.35
C ALA A 61 -7.24 6.64 5.25
N ALA A 62 -6.61 7.22 6.28
CA ALA A 62 -5.81 6.45 7.24
C ALA A 62 -6.68 5.44 8.01
N LEU A 63 -7.82 5.88 8.54
CA LEU A 63 -8.73 5.02 9.28
C LEU A 63 -9.38 3.97 8.39
N TRP A 64 -9.78 4.34 7.17
CA TRP A 64 -10.27 3.39 6.18
C TRP A 64 -9.22 2.32 5.86
N ALA A 65 -7.96 2.70 5.62
CA ALA A 65 -6.89 1.75 5.31
C ALA A 65 -6.62 0.79 6.48
N ALA A 66 -6.67 1.27 7.73
CA ALA A 66 -6.53 0.42 8.91
C ALA A 66 -7.67 -0.62 9.01
N ARG A 67 -8.92 -0.18 8.83
CA ARG A 67 -10.08 -1.07 8.80
C ARG A 67 -10.00 -2.07 7.65
N TYR A 68 -9.62 -1.59 6.48
CA TYR A 68 -9.48 -2.39 5.27
C TYR A 68 -8.44 -3.50 5.50
N LEU A 69 -7.24 -3.15 5.98
CA LEU A 69 -6.18 -4.12 6.25
C LEU A 69 -6.60 -5.12 7.32
N TYR A 70 -7.21 -4.67 8.41
CA TYR A 70 -7.71 -5.56 9.46
C TYR A 70 -8.68 -6.61 8.88
N ARG A 71 -9.68 -6.15 8.13
CA ARG A 71 -10.68 -7.03 7.50
C ARG A 71 -10.04 -7.95 6.47
N ALA A 72 -9.11 -7.44 5.65
CA ALA A 72 -8.40 -8.25 4.68
C ALA A 72 -7.63 -9.39 5.35
N VAL A 73 -6.94 -9.12 6.47
CA VAL A 73 -6.26 -10.15 7.26
C VAL A 73 -7.26 -11.15 7.84
N GLN A 74 -8.41 -10.71 8.37
CA GLN A 74 -9.48 -11.61 8.83
C GLN A 74 -9.96 -12.56 7.74
N LEU A 75 -10.18 -12.03 6.53
CA LEU A 75 -10.66 -12.81 5.39
C LEU A 75 -9.67 -13.89 4.95
N THR A 76 -8.36 -13.73 5.20
CA THR A 76 -7.37 -14.80 4.94
C THR A 76 -7.56 -16.05 5.80
N VAL A 77 -8.15 -15.87 6.99
CA VAL A 77 -8.44 -16.94 7.95
C VAL A 77 -9.82 -17.55 7.67
N LEU A 78 -10.77 -16.73 7.21
CA LEU A 78 -12.13 -17.12 6.86
C LEU A 78 -12.21 -17.62 5.41
N ARG A 79 -11.70 -18.83 5.16
CA ARG A 79 -11.48 -19.39 3.81
C ARG A 79 -12.73 -19.80 3.01
N GLU A 80 -13.92 -19.72 3.60
CA GLU A 80 -15.19 -20.13 2.96
C GLU A 80 -16.07 -18.92 2.65
N LEU A 81 -15.52 -17.90 2.00
CA LEU A 81 -16.26 -16.69 1.67
C LEU A 81 -16.42 -16.56 0.16
N ASP A 82 -17.66 -16.31 -0.27
CA ASP A 82 -17.95 -15.97 -1.65
C ASP A 82 -17.61 -14.50 -1.93
N ASP A 83 -17.57 -14.12 -3.21
CA ASP A 83 -17.27 -12.74 -3.65
C ASP A 83 -18.22 -11.71 -3.01
N THR A 84 -19.45 -12.10 -2.69
CA THR A 84 -20.44 -11.21 -2.08
C THR A 84 -20.02 -10.85 -0.67
N ALA A 85 -19.60 -11.83 0.13
CA ALA A 85 -19.13 -11.60 1.49
C ALA A 85 -17.86 -10.73 1.50
N VAL A 86 -16.93 -10.97 0.58
CA VAL A 86 -15.69 -10.17 0.47
C VAL A 86 -16.02 -8.70 0.17
N ARG A 87 -16.92 -8.42 -0.79
CA ARG A 87 -17.35 -7.05 -1.15
C ARG A 87 -18.01 -6.30 0.01
N VAL A 88 -18.78 -7.00 0.84
CA VAL A 88 -19.45 -6.38 2.00
C VAL A 88 -18.42 -5.90 3.02
N TRP A 89 -17.32 -6.64 3.19
CA TRP A 89 -16.31 -6.37 4.21
C TRP A 89 -15.23 -5.41 3.72
N LEU A 90 -14.79 -5.57 2.46
CA LEU A 90 -13.75 -4.77 1.81
C LEU A 90 -14.38 -3.68 0.95
N GLN A 91 -14.91 -2.66 1.62
CA GLN A 91 -15.46 -1.49 0.94
C GLN A 91 -14.34 -0.61 0.40
N GLU A 92 -14.56 -0.09 -0.81
CA GLU A 92 -13.70 0.94 -1.41
C GLU A 92 -13.71 2.21 -0.56
N TYR A 93 -12.61 2.97 -0.65
CA TYR A 93 -12.52 4.26 0.02
C TYR A 93 -13.56 5.22 -0.59
N PRO A 94 -14.45 5.82 0.21
CA PRO A 94 -15.55 6.64 -0.33
C PRO A 94 -15.11 8.08 -0.68
N GLY A 95 -13.92 8.50 -0.24
CA GLY A 95 -13.41 9.85 -0.46
C GLY A 95 -12.59 10.00 -1.75
N PRO A 96 -12.15 11.21 -2.07
CA PRO A 96 -11.27 11.46 -3.21
C PRO A 96 -9.86 10.92 -2.96
N VAL A 97 -9.33 10.17 -3.92
CA VAL A 97 -7.96 9.62 -3.88
C VAL A 97 -6.95 10.72 -4.25
N THR A 98 -6.68 11.61 -3.29
CA THR A 98 -5.70 12.71 -3.41
C THR A 98 -4.30 12.26 -2.97
N PRO A 99 -3.23 13.05 -3.21
CA PRO A 99 -1.91 12.77 -2.64
C PRO A 99 -1.92 12.61 -1.10
N ALA A 100 -2.72 13.41 -0.40
CA ALA A 100 -2.92 13.31 1.05
C ALA A 100 -3.56 11.98 1.45
N ALA A 101 -4.60 11.57 0.72
CA ALA A 101 -5.22 10.25 0.92
C ALA A 101 -4.22 9.13 0.64
N HIS A 102 -3.46 9.19 -0.46
CA HIS A 102 -2.43 8.19 -0.78
C HIS A 102 -1.45 7.99 0.35
N TYR A 103 -0.84 9.08 0.84
CA TYR A 103 0.17 8.98 1.87
C TYR A 103 -0.39 8.51 3.22
N SER A 104 -1.60 8.95 3.55
CA SER A 104 -2.26 8.59 4.82
C SER A 104 -2.75 7.14 4.83
N ALA A 105 -3.35 6.66 3.74
CA ALA A 105 -3.74 5.26 3.58
C ALA A 105 -2.51 4.34 3.51
N ASP A 106 -1.43 4.81 2.89
CA ASP A 106 -0.21 4.04 2.70
C ASP A 106 0.47 3.61 4.00
N LEU A 107 0.23 4.30 5.12
CA LEU A 107 0.69 3.86 6.44
C LEU A 107 0.29 2.39 6.69
N LEU A 108 -0.90 1.98 6.26
CA LEU A 108 -1.38 0.62 6.44
C LEU A 108 -1.39 -0.18 5.13
N LEU A 109 -1.71 0.46 4.01
CA LEU A 109 -1.77 -0.25 2.73
C LEU A 109 -0.41 -0.73 2.23
N ARG A 110 0.72 -0.17 2.71
CA ARG A 110 2.07 -0.68 2.38
C ARG A 110 2.30 -2.15 2.77
N HIS A 111 1.45 -2.71 3.63
CA HIS A 111 1.48 -4.13 4.01
C HIS A 111 0.64 -5.03 3.07
N LEU A 112 -0.20 -4.46 2.20
CA LEU A 112 -1.05 -5.22 1.28
C LEU A 112 -0.27 -6.06 0.25
N PRO A 113 0.88 -5.63 -0.32
CA PRO A 113 1.65 -6.48 -1.24
C PRO A 113 2.05 -7.81 -0.61
N ASP A 114 2.41 -7.79 0.68
CA ASP A 114 2.80 -8.98 1.44
C ASP A 114 1.59 -9.87 1.75
N LEU A 115 0.47 -9.26 2.12
CA LEU A 115 -0.79 -9.96 2.32
C LEU A 115 -1.30 -10.62 1.02
N LEU A 116 -1.21 -9.91 -0.10
CA LEU A 116 -1.57 -10.41 -1.42
C LEU A 116 -0.72 -11.64 -1.78
N ARG A 117 0.60 -11.56 -1.57
CA ARG A 117 1.52 -12.68 -1.81
C ARG A 117 1.20 -13.89 -0.94
N LEU A 118 0.82 -13.67 0.33
CA LEU A 118 0.33 -14.74 1.21
C LEU A 118 -0.95 -15.38 0.65
N CYS A 119 -1.96 -14.57 0.31
CA CYS A 119 -3.25 -15.04 -0.21
C CYS A 119 -3.08 -15.83 -1.53
N GLN A 120 -2.24 -15.34 -2.44
CA GLN A 120 -1.92 -16.02 -3.68
C GLN A 120 -1.29 -17.40 -3.47
N GLY A 121 -0.48 -17.57 -2.41
CA GLY A 121 0.09 -18.88 -2.05
C GLY A 121 -0.94 -19.88 -1.51
N LEU A 122 -2.06 -19.38 -0.98
CA LEU A 122 -3.13 -20.20 -0.40
C LEU A 122 -4.20 -20.57 -1.45
N ALA A 123 -4.71 -19.58 -2.18
CA ALA A 123 -5.76 -19.74 -3.18
C ALA A 123 -5.67 -18.61 -4.24
N PRO A 124 -4.87 -18.78 -5.32
CA PRO A 124 -4.61 -17.72 -6.29
C PRO A 124 -5.83 -17.17 -7.03
N ALA A 125 -6.92 -17.95 -7.11
CA ALA A 125 -8.16 -17.59 -7.82
C ALA A 125 -9.29 -17.16 -6.87
N ASP A 126 -8.97 -16.90 -5.60
CA ASP A 126 -9.93 -16.46 -4.59
C ASP A 126 -10.40 -15.01 -4.87
N ALA A 127 -11.67 -14.73 -4.57
CA ALA A 127 -12.23 -13.39 -4.62
C ALA A 127 -11.39 -12.40 -3.82
N LEU A 128 -10.85 -12.79 -2.66
CA LEU A 128 -9.99 -11.93 -1.86
C LEU A 128 -8.75 -11.45 -2.63
N VAL A 129 -8.10 -12.33 -3.40
CA VAL A 129 -6.92 -11.97 -4.21
C VAL A 129 -7.30 -10.90 -5.25
N GLN A 130 -8.45 -11.05 -5.89
CA GLN A 130 -8.94 -10.08 -6.88
C GLN A 130 -9.23 -8.72 -6.25
N HIS A 131 -9.86 -8.69 -5.07
CA HIS A 131 -10.13 -7.45 -4.33
C HIS A 131 -8.85 -6.75 -3.90
N LEU A 132 -7.86 -7.49 -3.38
CA LEU A 132 -6.57 -6.92 -2.99
C LEU A 132 -5.82 -6.33 -4.20
N GLN A 133 -5.84 -7.03 -5.35
CA GLN A 133 -5.25 -6.53 -6.58
C GLN A 133 -5.95 -5.26 -7.07
N ALA A 134 -7.30 -5.26 -7.06
CA ALA A 134 -8.10 -4.11 -7.45
C ALA A 134 -7.82 -2.90 -6.54
N THR A 135 -7.70 -3.11 -5.23
CA THR A 135 -7.31 -2.05 -4.30
C THR A 135 -5.91 -1.56 -4.62
N LEU A 136 -4.89 -2.41 -4.69
CA LEU A 136 -3.53 -1.96 -5.01
C LEU A 136 -3.43 -1.22 -6.37
N HIS A 137 -4.26 -1.58 -7.35
CA HIS A 137 -4.34 -0.83 -8.61
C HIS A 137 -4.78 0.64 -8.44
N HIS A 138 -5.62 0.94 -7.45
CA HIS A 138 -6.06 2.30 -7.13
C HIS A 138 -5.11 3.03 -6.16
N TRP A 139 -4.16 2.33 -5.55
CA TRP A 139 -3.24 2.87 -4.54
C TRP A 139 -1.77 2.67 -4.96
N PRO A 140 -1.31 3.31 -6.07
CA PRO A 140 0.03 3.16 -6.64
C PRO A 140 1.18 3.23 -5.63
N LEU A 141 1.14 4.16 -4.67
CA LEU A 141 2.20 4.32 -3.67
C LEU A 141 2.41 3.05 -2.83
N SER A 142 1.31 2.35 -2.51
CA SER A 142 1.31 1.12 -1.72
C SER A 142 1.45 -0.14 -2.58
N ALA A 143 1.34 -0.02 -3.90
CA ALA A 143 1.42 -1.13 -4.84
C ALA A 143 2.84 -1.53 -5.22
N VAL A 144 3.85 -0.72 -4.86
CA VAL A 144 5.24 -1.01 -5.22
C VAL A 144 5.67 -2.38 -4.69
N GLY A 145 6.27 -3.20 -5.56
CA GLY A 145 6.69 -4.56 -5.23
C GLY A 145 5.57 -5.60 -5.30
N ALA A 146 4.32 -5.19 -5.52
CA ALA A 146 3.21 -6.12 -5.73
C ALA A 146 3.23 -6.72 -7.14
N LYS A 147 2.98 -8.02 -7.24
CA LYS A 147 2.81 -8.70 -8.52
C LYS A 147 1.36 -8.56 -9.00
N LEU A 148 1.09 -7.46 -9.69
CA LEU A 148 -0.22 -7.15 -10.25
C LEU A 148 -0.31 -7.59 -11.72
N ALA A 149 -1.50 -8.02 -12.13
CA ALA A 149 -1.77 -8.32 -13.54
C ALA A 149 -1.86 -7.03 -14.37
N GLU A 150 -2.43 -5.99 -13.78
CA GLU A 150 -2.52 -4.65 -14.35
C GLU A 150 -1.82 -3.66 -13.42
N LEU A 151 -0.91 -2.87 -13.99
CA LEU A 151 -0.12 -1.91 -13.22
C LEU A 151 -0.94 -0.64 -12.95
N PRO A 152 -0.87 -0.07 -11.74
CA PRO A 152 -1.54 1.18 -11.39
C PRO A 152 -0.99 2.34 -12.21
N ASP A 153 -1.83 3.36 -12.45
CA ASP A 153 -1.36 4.65 -12.96
C ASP A 153 -0.57 5.39 -11.86
N PRO A 154 0.73 5.68 -12.06
CA PRO A 154 1.54 6.35 -11.05
C PRO A 154 1.31 7.87 -10.99
N VAL A 155 0.65 8.48 -11.99
CA VAL A 155 0.52 9.95 -12.10
C VAL A 155 0.03 10.64 -10.82
N PRO A 156 -1.03 10.15 -10.13
CA PRO A 156 -1.53 10.79 -8.91
C PRO A 156 -0.48 10.91 -7.78
N VAL A 157 0.49 9.99 -7.73
CA VAL A 157 1.60 10.00 -6.76
C VAL A 157 2.73 10.90 -7.24
N LEU A 158 3.00 10.90 -8.55
CA LEU A 158 4.08 11.69 -9.15
C LEU A 158 3.80 13.20 -9.15
N ASP A 159 2.52 13.61 -9.07
CA ASP A 159 2.10 15.01 -9.03
C ASP A 159 2.48 15.73 -7.71
N HIS A 160 2.82 14.99 -6.64
CA HIS A 160 3.29 15.57 -5.40
C HIS A 160 4.80 15.35 -5.21
N PRO A 161 5.61 16.42 -5.00
CA PRO A 161 7.08 16.30 -5.00
C PRO A 161 7.61 15.36 -3.91
N GLY A 162 7.04 15.40 -2.71
CA GLY A 162 7.44 14.48 -1.63
C GLY A 162 7.10 13.02 -1.92
N LEU A 163 5.96 12.77 -2.56
CA LEU A 163 5.56 11.39 -2.89
C LEU A 163 6.32 10.86 -4.09
N ARG A 164 6.67 11.72 -5.05
CA ARG A 164 7.54 11.38 -6.18
C ARG A 164 8.87 10.80 -5.71
N LEU A 165 9.52 11.42 -4.72
CA LEU A 165 10.78 10.91 -4.14
C LEU A 165 10.58 9.62 -3.36
N LEU A 166 9.58 9.57 -2.47
CA LEU A 166 9.25 8.34 -1.72
C LEU A 166 8.94 7.16 -2.66
N TYR A 167 8.24 7.42 -3.76
CA TYR A 167 7.91 6.42 -4.77
C TYR A 167 9.17 5.92 -5.49
N ALA A 168 10.09 6.81 -5.87
CA ALA A 168 11.39 6.42 -6.43
C ALA A 168 12.17 5.51 -5.48
N ASP A 169 12.29 5.91 -4.21
CA ASP A 169 13.01 5.14 -3.19
C ASP A 169 12.45 3.73 -3.05
N ARG A 170 11.11 3.60 -3.03
CA ARG A 170 10.45 2.29 -2.97
C ARG A 170 10.67 1.46 -4.22
N LEU A 171 10.58 2.05 -5.41
CA LEU A 171 10.82 1.34 -6.66
C LEU A 171 12.25 0.80 -6.73
N LEU A 172 13.22 1.61 -6.28
CA LEU A 172 14.63 1.22 -6.18
C LEU A 172 14.83 0.09 -5.17
N ALA A 173 14.25 0.22 -3.97
CA ALA A 173 14.33 -0.79 -2.93
C ALA A 173 13.69 -2.13 -3.37
N ALA A 174 12.52 -2.08 -3.99
CA ALA A 174 11.79 -3.25 -4.48
C ALA A 174 12.34 -3.82 -5.78
N ARG A 175 13.22 -3.08 -6.48
CA ARG A 175 13.68 -3.41 -7.84
C ARG A 175 12.51 -3.69 -8.78
N ASP A 176 11.47 -2.87 -8.70
CA ASP A 176 10.21 -3.09 -9.44
C ASP A 176 10.33 -2.69 -10.91
N LEU A 177 10.89 -3.61 -11.71
CA LEU A 177 11.06 -3.43 -13.15
C LEU A 177 9.73 -3.31 -13.91
N ALA A 178 8.63 -3.82 -13.36
CA ALA A 178 7.34 -3.75 -14.04
C ALA A 178 6.84 -2.30 -14.04
N LEU A 179 6.81 -1.66 -12.86
CA LEU A 179 6.46 -0.25 -12.73
C LEU A 179 7.50 0.67 -13.39
N ALA A 180 8.79 0.33 -13.31
CA ALA A 180 9.86 1.12 -13.92
C ALA A 180 9.76 1.24 -15.46
N ARG A 181 8.98 0.36 -16.12
CA ARG A 181 8.70 0.46 -17.56
C ARG A 181 7.68 1.55 -17.90
N HIS A 182 6.87 2.00 -16.95
CA HIS A 182 5.93 3.08 -17.19
C HIS A 182 6.69 4.37 -17.57
N PRO A 183 6.32 5.10 -18.64
CA PRO A 183 7.11 6.25 -19.12
C PRO A 183 7.43 7.29 -18.05
N ALA A 184 6.43 7.71 -17.26
CA ALA A 184 6.61 8.71 -16.21
C ALA A 184 7.52 8.23 -15.06
N VAL A 185 7.49 6.93 -14.76
CA VAL A 185 8.34 6.32 -13.72
C VAL A 185 9.76 6.16 -14.23
N ARG A 186 9.92 5.78 -15.49
CA ARG A 186 11.23 5.69 -16.14
C ARG A 186 11.95 7.04 -16.13
N GLU A 187 11.22 8.11 -16.47
CA GLU A 187 11.75 9.47 -16.41
C GLU A 187 12.18 9.85 -14.99
N LEU A 188 11.34 9.58 -13.99
CA LEU A 188 11.69 9.74 -12.58
C LEU A 188 12.96 8.98 -12.20
N LEU A 189 13.06 7.70 -12.55
CA LEU A 189 14.21 6.88 -12.18
C LEU A 189 15.49 7.32 -12.89
N HIS A 190 15.40 7.82 -14.14
CA HIS A 190 16.54 8.43 -14.80
C HIS A 190 16.98 9.73 -14.13
N GLU A 191 16.05 10.56 -13.68
CA GLU A 191 16.36 11.78 -12.93
C GLU A 191 17.07 11.45 -11.61
N VAL A 192 16.57 10.46 -10.87
CA VAL A 192 17.10 10.07 -9.54
C VAL A 192 18.44 9.33 -9.65
N LEU A 193 18.58 8.40 -10.59
CA LEU A 193 19.80 7.60 -10.74
C LEU A 193 20.90 8.32 -11.53
N GLY A 194 20.52 9.22 -12.43
CA GLY A 194 21.44 9.90 -13.34
C GLY A 194 22.38 8.94 -14.06
N GLN A 195 23.66 9.29 -14.10
CA GLN A 195 24.71 8.49 -14.73
C GLN A 195 25.04 7.18 -13.99
N PHE A 196 24.61 7.03 -12.74
CA PHE A 196 24.89 5.86 -11.92
C PHE A 196 23.87 4.74 -12.10
N ALA A 197 22.88 4.91 -12.99
CA ALA A 197 21.90 3.87 -13.31
C ALA A 197 22.54 2.51 -13.68
N PRO A 198 23.65 2.42 -14.45
CA PRO A 198 24.29 1.14 -14.76
C PRO A 198 24.86 0.42 -13.53
N ASP A 199 25.31 1.16 -12.52
CA ASP A 199 25.91 0.59 -11.30
C ASP A 199 24.85 0.29 -10.24
N LEU A 200 23.89 1.19 -10.07
CA LEU A 200 22.86 1.11 -9.05
C LEU A 200 21.71 0.21 -9.46
N TRP A 201 21.33 0.17 -10.74
CA TRP A 201 20.28 -0.71 -11.28
C TRP A 201 20.54 -1.18 -12.72
N PRO A 202 21.47 -2.12 -12.91
CA PRO A 202 21.88 -2.61 -14.23
C PRO A 202 20.70 -3.11 -15.09
N GLU A 203 19.75 -3.83 -14.49
CA GLU A 203 18.61 -4.41 -15.22
C GLU A 203 17.67 -3.33 -15.78
N PHE A 204 17.45 -2.25 -15.02
CA PHE A 204 16.67 -1.10 -15.49
C PHE A 204 17.39 -0.39 -16.63
N HIS A 205 18.70 -0.16 -16.50
CA HIS A 205 19.49 0.47 -17.54
C HIS A 205 19.47 -0.33 -18.85
N ALA A 206 19.66 -1.65 -18.77
CA ALA A 206 19.60 -2.54 -19.93
C ALA A 206 18.22 -2.51 -20.62
N ALA A 207 17.13 -2.50 -19.84
CA ALA A 207 15.77 -2.44 -20.38
C ALA A 207 15.48 -1.14 -21.16
N GLY A 208 16.08 -0.01 -20.74
CA GLY A 208 15.93 1.27 -21.44
C GLY A 208 16.69 1.36 -22.76
N THR A 209 17.88 0.74 -22.85
CA THR A 209 18.71 0.75 -24.07
C THR A 209 18.12 -0.11 -25.19
N ALA A 210 17.53 -1.27 -24.85
CA ALA A 210 16.93 -2.17 -25.83
C ALA A 210 15.69 -1.60 -26.55
N ALA A 211 14.99 -0.62 -25.94
CA ALA A 211 13.81 0.02 -26.53
C ALA A 211 14.15 1.16 -27.52
N SER A 212 15.43 1.53 -27.66
CA SER A 212 15.90 2.62 -28.53
C SER A 212 16.66 2.13 -29.78
N THR A 213 16.67 0.81 -30.02
CA THR A 213 17.22 0.12 -31.20
C THR A 213 16.11 -0.59 -31.96
#